data_AF-A0A955K0J3-F1
#
_entry.id   AF-A0A955K0J3-F1
#
_cell.length_a   1.000
_cell.length_b   1.000
_cell.length_c   1.000
_cell.angle_alpha   90.00
_cell.angle_beta   90.00
_cell.angle_gamma   90.00
#
_symmetry.space_group_name_H-M   'P 1'
#
loop_
_entity.id
_entity.type
_entity.pdbx_description
1 polymer ?
#
loop_
_entity_poly.entity_id
_entity_poly.type
_entity_poly.pdbx_seq_one_letter_code
_entity_poly.pdbx_strand_id
1 'polypeptide(L)'
;PACDLPLHPQSNKLASNFFKYANGIGTSPEAINSRGLVRIKFGLETDLNASFGRSIFYGSEANIEKRVQSYKYSSNLDGYPQTKLPDATIPWNNSWQVANAGDNEVVIIEDRAGPNKNKIYELAGINTDTQALTCFPWDSNRICAAHVRVVEDPLELEPVNYLTYEGSSKSRGVGIPMFAGMVTPAEVSAGEIRHAIGVGLFNTSFGPECTQTQINNGEEGDLCGTAVAPASKFEWASGSRGGPWTGLRHDQTLPEGTRIRINVDDNYIDNFISQNGYTGQKARTARIFARAMVDYGIIIVDTGGVTQMQVAAGINPSTRAGWAENGITSSADDKLLSGLINESTDIQVLATPINKCIDGVDSKYYCQYLTSTYEP
;
A
#
# COMPACT_ATOMS: atom_id res chain seq x y z
N PRO A 1 -9.50 3.17 17.12
CA PRO A 1 -8.42 4.19 17.10
C PRO A 1 -7.09 3.54 17.45
N ALA A 2 -5.98 4.01 16.90
CA ALA A 2 -4.66 3.47 17.19
C ALA A 2 -4.23 3.75 18.63
N CYS A 3 -4.66 4.87 19.24
CA CYS A 3 -4.29 5.33 20.58
C CYS A 3 -4.55 4.28 21.68
N ASP A 4 -5.62 3.51 21.54
CA ASP A 4 -6.08 2.55 22.56
C ASP A 4 -5.44 1.16 22.41
N LEU A 5 -4.66 0.95 21.35
CA LEU A 5 -4.07 -0.35 21.06
C LEU A 5 -2.77 -0.56 21.86
N PRO A 6 -2.51 -1.80 22.31
CA PRO A 6 -1.27 -2.13 22.99
C PRO A 6 -0.07 -1.95 22.05
N LEU A 7 1.12 -1.74 22.63
CA LEU A 7 2.36 -1.63 21.87
C LEU A 7 2.97 -3.00 21.60
N HIS A 8 3.68 -3.11 20.49
CA HIS A 8 4.49 -4.29 20.20
C HIS A 8 5.60 -4.44 21.26
N PRO A 9 5.92 -5.65 21.74
CA PRO A 9 6.99 -5.86 22.73
C PRO A 9 8.35 -5.32 22.29
N GLN A 10 8.61 -5.33 20.97
CA GLN A 10 9.81 -4.77 20.36
C GLN A 10 9.61 -3.36 19.77
N SER A 11 8.62 -2.59 20.25
CA SER A 11 8.25 -1.29 19.66
C SER A 11 9.43 -0.35 19.48
N ASN A 12 10.30 -0.21 20.47
CA ASN A 12 11.48 0.67 20.38
C ASN A 12 12.46 0.25 19.28
N LYS A 13 12.71 -1.06 19.12
CA LYS A 13 13.60 -1.60 18.09
C LYS A 13 13.01 -1.32 16.71
N LEU A 14 11.75 -1.70 16.50
CA LEU A 14 11.07 -1.55 15.22
C LEU A 14 10.87 -0.07 14.84
N ALA A 15 10.51 0.79 15.79
CA ALA A 15 10.42 2.24 15.59
C ALA A 15 11.77 2.85 15.18
N SER A 16 12.86 2.44 15.84
CA SER A 16 14.23 2.83 15.44
C SER A 16 14.56 2.35 14.03
N ASN A 17 14.18 1.13 13.67
CA ASN A 17 14.43 0.59 12.33
C ASN A 17 13.67 1.38 11.26
N PHE A 18 12.40 1.70 11.52
CA PHE A 18 11.59 2.52 10.64
C PHE A 18 12.23 3.90 10.47
N PHE A 19 12.57 4.58 11.56
CA PHE A 19 13.18 5.90 11.48
C PHE A 19 14.51 5.90 10.71
N LYS A 20 15.39 4.92 10.97
CA LYS A 20 16.77 4.94 10.47
C LYS A 20 16.94 4.35 9.08
N TYR A 21 16.16 3.33 8.71
CA TYR A 21 16.47 2.47 7.56
C TYR A 21 15.38 2.43 6.49
N ALA A 22 14.25 3.10 6.72
CA ALA A 22 13.13 3.12 5.77
C ALA A 22 13.45 3.75 4.40
N ASN A 23 14.52 4.55 4.28
CA ASN A 23 14.87 5.19 3.00
C ASN A 23 16.32 4.97 2.55
N GLY A 24 17.05 4.10 3.23
CA GLY A 24 18.43 3.83 2.88
C GLY A 24 19.20 3.17 4.01
N ILE A 25 20.36 2.61 3.66
CA ILE A 25 21.29 1.98 4.60
C ILE A 25 22.57 2.81 4.73
N GLY A 26 23.18 2.74 5.91
CA GLY A 26 24.51 3.29 6.17
C GLY A 26 24.54 4.66 6.86
N THR A 27 25.70 5.29 6.79
CA THR A 27 26.04 6.54 7.49
C THR A 27 26.40 7.67 6.53
N SER A 28 26.12 7.53 5.24
CA SER A 28 26.33 8.61 4.28
C SER A 28 25.44 9.81 4.65
N PRO A 29 25.83 11.05 4.30
CA PRO A 29 24.99 12.21 4.51
C PRO A 29 23.59 12.05 3.90
N GLU A 30 23.49 11.44 2.72
CA GLU A 30 22.21 11.18 2.05
C GLU A 30 21.32 10.23 2.87
N ALA A 31 21.89 9.13 3.38
CA ALA A 31 21.17 8.18 4.21
C ALA A 31 20.69 8.83 5.52
N ILE A 32 21.54 9.62 6.17
CA ILE A 32 21.19 10.37 7.39
C ILE A 32 20.09 11.39 7.12
N ASN A 33 20.18 12.15 6.02
CA ASN A 33 19.19 13.14 5.62
C ASN A 33 17.84 12.52 5.19
N SER A 34 17.82 11.21 4.93
CA SER A 34 16.61 10.47 4.56
C SER A 34 15.88 9.83 5.74
N ARG A 35 16.44 9.91 6.96
CA ARG A 35 15.81 9.34 8.16
C ARG A 35 14.48 10.01 8.46
N GLY A 36 13.48 9.22 8.82
CA GLY A 36 12.11 9.69 9.04
C GLY A 36 11.40 10.24 7.79
N LEU A 37 12.02 10.23 6.61
CA LEU A 37 11.41 10.79 5.41
C LEU A 37 10.30 9.87 4.87
N VAL A 38 9.05 10.11 5.26
CA VAL A 38 7.91 9.43 4.65
C VAL A 38 7.33 10.32 3.56
N ARG A 39 7.55 9.93 2.30
CA ARG A 39 7.08 10.71 1.14
C ARG A 39 5.60 10.45 0.89
N ILE A 40 4.90 11.42 0.31
CA ILE A 40 3.63 11.15 -0.38
C ILE A 40 3.93 11.32 -1.86
N LYS A 41 3.75 10.31 -2.68
CA LYS A 41 3.93 10.45 -4.13
C LYS A 41 2.57 10.64 -4.78
N PHE A 42 2.16 11.90 -4.95
CA PHE A 42 0.85 12.21 -5.54
C PHE A 42 0.78 11.89 -7.02
N GLY A 43 1.92 11.71 -7.70
CA GLY A 43 1.95 11.25 -9.09
C GLY A 43 1.36 12.25 -10.08
N LEU A 44 1.64 13.55 -9.88
CA LEU A 44 1.11 14.63 -10.72
C LEU A 44 1.84 14.81 -12.06
N GLU A 45 3.02 14.20 -12.20
CA GLU A 45 3.86 14.25 -13.40
C GLU A 45 3.93 12.87 -14.07
N THR A 46 4.37 12.84 -15.34
CA THR A 46 4.47 11.60 -16.13
C THR A 46 5.82 10.89 -15.99
N ASP A 47 6.75 11.44 -15.19
CA ASP A 47 8.10 10.91 -15.06
C ASP A 47 8.15 9.64 -14.19
N LEU A 48 9.25 8.88 -14.30
CA LEU A 48 9.53 7.70 -13.48
C LEU A 48 9.71 8.02 -11.98
N ASN A 49 9.54 9.27 -11.55
CA ASN A 49 9.59 9.68 -10.14
C ASN A 49 8.20 10.04 -9.58
N ALA A 50 7.16 10.06 -10.41
CA ALA A 50 5.74 10.03 -10.05
C ALA A 50 5.29 8.66 -9.48
N SER A 51 6.26 7.74 -9.31
CA SER A 51 6.14 6.31 -9.53
C SER A 51 5.64 5.44 -8.38
N PHE A 52 4.74 5.92 -7.51
CA PHE A 52 4.10 5.03 -6.52
C PHE A 52 2.68 5.41 -6.10
N GLY A 53 2.10 6.47 -6.65
CA GLY A 53 0.65 6.62 -6.62
C GLY A 53 0.00 5.48 -7.41
N ARG A 54 -1.09 4.91 -6.90
CA ARG A 54 -1.88 3.91 -7.65
C ARG A 54 -3.00 4.60 -8.39
N SER A 55 -3.23 4.19 -9.63
CA SER A 55 -4.29 4.82 -10.43
C SER A 55 -5.63 4.25 -9.99
N ILE A 56 -6.50 5.11 -9.44
CA ILE A 56 -7.89 4.74 -9.12
C ILE A 56 -8.79 5.30 -10.20
N PHE A 57 -9.69 4.44 -10.68
CA PHE A 57 -10.76 4.80 -11.60
C PHE A 57 -12.11 4.32 -11.09
N TYR A 58 -13.15 4.99 -11.53
CA TYR A 58 -14.53 4.64 -11.20
C TYR A 58 -15.22 4.06 -12.44
N GLY A 59 -16.01 3.01 -12.26
CA GLY A 59 -16.78 2.37 -13.34
C GLY A 59 -17.72 3.36 -14.03
N SER A 60 -18.25 4.34 -13.29
CA SER A 60 -19.09 5.43 -13.82
C SER A 60 -18.36 6.36 -14.80
N GLU A 61 -17.03 6.40 -14.78
CA GLU A 61 -16.19 7.16 -15.72
C GLU A 61 -15.79 6.33 -16.97
N ALA A 62 -16.13 5.04 -17.00
CA ALA A 62 -15.86 4.17 -18.14
C ALA A 62 -16.72 4.55 -19.35
N ASN A 63 -16.14 4.48 -20.55
CA ASN A 63 -16.86 4.69 -21.81
C ASN A 63 -17.01 3.41 -22.64
N ILE A 64 -16.34 2.32 -22.24
CA ILE A 64 -16.42 1.02 -22.88
C ILE A 64 -16.31 -0.10 -21.85
N GLU A 65 -16.77 -1.29 -22.24
CA GLU A 65 -16.46 -2.55 -21.57
C GLU A 65 -15.34 -3.23 -22.36
N LYS A 66 -14.26 -3.65 -21.68
CA LYS A 66 -13.09 -4.20 -22.36
C LYS A 66 -12.69 -5.55 -21.77
N ARG A 67 -12.38 -6.51 -22.64
CA ARG A 67 -11.79 -7.79 -22.22
C ARG A 67 -10.34 -7.58 -21.84
N VAL A 68 -9.75 -8.56 -21.17
CA VAL A 68 -8.35 -8.49 -20.74
C VAL A 68 -7.55 -9.68 -21.22
N GLN A 69 -6.24 -9.50 -21.31
CA GLN A 69 -5.27 -10.55 -21.57
C GLN A 69 -4.18 -10.42 -20.51
N SER A 70 -4.06 -11.43 -19.65
CA SER A 70 -3.02 -11.46 -18.64
C SER A 70 -1.83 -12.28 -19.13
N TYR A 71 -0.61 -11.75 -19.04
CA TYR A 71 0.58 -12.49 -19.51
C TYR A 71 1.29 -13.26 -18.39
N LYS A 72 1.39 -12.72 -17.17
CA LYS A 72 2.19 -13.32 -16.08
C LYS A 72 1.40 -14.22 -15.15
N TYR A 73 0.23 -13.79 -14.70
CA TYR A 73 -0.66 -14.58 -13.82
C TYR A 73 -2.03 -14.79 -14.47
N SER A 74 -2.69 -15.92 -14.21
CA SER A 74 -4.06 -16.13 -14.70
C SER A 74 -5.03 -15.20 -13.97
N SER A 75 -6.12 -14.86 -14.67
CA SER A 75 -7.21 -14.01 -14.21
C SER A 75 -8.38 -14.84 -13.69
N ASN A 76 -9.07 -14.33 -12.66
CA ASN A 76 -10.28 -14.90 -12.08
C ASN A 76 -11.58 -14.26 -12.59
N LEU A 77 -11.53 -13.40 -13.62
CA LEU A 77 -12.74 -12.69 -14.09
C LEU A 77 -13.85 -13.63 -14.60
N ASP A 78 -13.51 -14.80 -15.11
CA ASP A 78 -14.48 -15.84 -15.52
C ASP A 78 -14.73 -16.91 -14.43
N GLY A 79 -14.21 -16.68 -13.22
CA GLY A 79 -14.17 -17.67 -12.15
C GLY A 79 -13.08 -18.73 -12.35
N TYR A 80 -13.36 -19.96 -11.90
CA TYR A 80 -12.42 -21.07 -11.87
C TYR A 80 -12.77 -22.16 -12.89
N PRO A 81 -11.78 -22.72 -13.62
CA PRO A 81 -10.35 -22.47 -13.54
C PRO A 81 -9.93 -21.12 -14.15
N GLN A 82 -8.93 -20.49 -13.54
CA GLN A 82 -8.43 -19.18 -13.98
C GLN A 82 -7.73 -19.27 -15.34
N THR A 83 -7.96 -18.27 -16.21
CA THR A 83 -7.44 -18.22 -17.58
C THR A 83 -6.63 -16.94 -17.86
N LYS A 84 -5.78 -16.99 -18.89
CA LYS A 84 -5.00 -15.85 -19.40
C LYS A 84 -5.80 -14.95 -20.34
N LEU A 85 -6.91 -15.47 -20.86
CA LEU A 85 -7.77 -14.81 -21.83
C LEU A 85 -9.22 -14.92 -21.37
N PRO A 86 -9.60 -14.30 -20.25
CA PRO A 86 -10.99 -14.35 -19.79
C PRO A 86 -11.93 -13.65 -20.79
N ASP A 87 -13.14 -14.14 -20.94
CA ASP A 87 -14.16 -13.53 -21.79
C ASP A 87 -14.95 -12.42 -21.10
N ALA A 88 -14.99 -12.42 -19.77
CA ALA A 88 -15.53 -11.32 -18.97
C ALA A 88 -14.85 -10.00 -19.31
N THR A 89 -15.66 -8.94 -19.28
CA THR A 89 -15.21 -7.56 -19.46
C THR A 89 -15.09 -6.83 -18.14
N ILE A 90 -14.29 -5.77 -18.15
CA ILE A 90 -14.22 -4.79 -17.08
C ILE A 90 -14.57 -3.40 -17.62
N PRO A 91 -15.10 -2.49 -16.78
CA PRO A 91 -15.21 -1.08 -17.12
C PRO A 91 -13.86 -0.50 -17.54
N TRP A 92 -13.83 0.25 -18.63
CA TRP A 92 -12.63 0.90 -19.11
C TRP A 92 -12.90 2.26 -19.76
N ASN A 93 -11.93 3.16 -19.67
CA ASN A 93 -11.89 4.37 -20.49
C ASN A 93 -10.55 4.49 -21.21
N ASN A 94 -10.58 4.62 -22.53
CA ASN A 94 -9.36 4.77 -23.32
C ASN A 94 -8.57 6.07 -23.05
N SER A 95 -9.16 7.06 -22.36
CA SER A 95 -8.46 8.27 -21.93
C SER A 95 -7.81 8.15 -20.54
N TRP A 96 -8.01 7.04 -19.83
CA TRP A 96 -7.39 6.84 -18.52
C TRP A 96 -5.86 6.77 -18.64
N GLN A 97 -5.19 7.48 -17.74
CA GLN A 97 -3.74 7.48 -17.65
C GLN A 97 -3.31 6.69 -16.44
N VAL A 98 -2.41 5.73 -16.65
CA VAL A 98 -1.87 4.87 -15.59
C VAL A 98 -0.52 5.42 -15.15
N ALA A 99 -0.31 5.48 -13.83
CA ALA A 99 0.97 5.86 -13.26
C ALA A 99 2.07 4.86 -13.64
N ASN A 100 3.26 5.34 -14.00
CA ASN A 100 4.42 4.54 -14.41
C ASN A 100 5.20 4.01 -13.20
N ALA A 101 4.47 3.49 -12.24
CA ALA A 101 4.82 3.35 -10.85
C ALA A 101 4.97 1.89 -10.41
N GLY A 102 6.19 1.43 -10.09
CA GLY A 102 6.41 0.06 -9.60
C GLY A 102 5.87 -0.99 -10.57
N ASP A 103 4.84 -1.71 -10.13
CA ASP A 103 4.12 -2.70 -10.95
C ASP A 103 3.04 -2.08 -11.85
N ASN A 104 2.96 -0.75 -12.02
CA ASN A 104 1.92 -0.05 -12.81
C ASN A 104 0.50 -0.50 -12.41
N GLU A 105 0.22 -0.42 -11.12
CA GLU A 105 -1.00 -0.91 -10.50
C GLU A 105 -2.20 0.03 -10.75
N VAL A 106 -3.33 -0.58 -11.08
CA VAL A 106 -4.61 0.08 -11.33
C VAL A 106 -5.69 -0.57 -10.48
N VAL A 107 -6.47 0.27 -9.83
CA VAL A 107 -7.68 -0.11 -9.10
C VAL A 107 -8.88 0.48 -9.83
N ILE A 108 -9.86 -0.36 -10.18
CA ILE A 108 -11.14 0.12 -10.71
C ILE A 108 -12.24 -0.24 -9.71
N ILE A 109 -12.93 0.79 -9.23
CA ILE A 109 -14.07 0.67 -8.32
C ILE A 109 -15.33 0.65 -9.17
N GLU A 110 -16.08 -0.45 -9.13
CA GLU A 110 -17.39 -0.52 -9.79
C GLU A 110 -18.45 0.16 -8.94
N ASP A 111 -18.70 1.44 -9.22
CA ASP A 111 -19.67 2.28 -8.52
C ASP A 111 -21.02 2.39 -9.25
N ARG A 112 -21.13 1.83 -10.47
CA ARG A 112 -22.38 1.85 -11.24
C ARG A 112 -23.43 0.95 -10.59
N ALA A 113 -24.70 1.30 -10.79
CA ALA A 113 -25.79 0.44 -10.36
C ALA A 113 -25.78 -0.88 -11.16
N GLY A 114 -26.00 -2.00 -10.47
CA GLY A 114 -26.08 -3.32 -11.10
C GLY A 114 -25.46 -4.42 -10.25
N PRO A 115 -25.40 -5.66 -10.78
CA PRO A 115 -24.89 -6.82 -10.06
C PRO A 115 -23.38 -6.76 -9.76
N ASN A 116 -22.65 -5.86 -10.41
CA ASN A 116 -21.22 -5.66 -10.18
C ASN A 116 -20.91 -4.53 -9.19
N LYS A 117 -21.93 -3.82 -8.68
CA LYS A 117 -21.74 -2.69 -7.77
C LYS A 117 -20.91 -3.12 -6.55
N ASN A 118 -19.94 -2.28 -6.18
CA ASN A 118 -18.98 -2.47 -5.11
C ASN A 118 -17.95 -3.59 -5.34
N LYS A 119 -17.81 -4.10 -6.57
CA LYS A 119 -16.64 -4.90 -6.94
C LYS A 119 -15.43 -3.99 -7.09
N ILE A 120 -14.25 -4.51 -6.74
CA ILE A 120 -12.97 -3.90 -7.07
C ILE A 120 -12.25 -4.82 -8.05
N TYR A 121 -11.75 -4.22 -9.13
CA TYR A 121 -10.80 -4.85 -10.04
C TYR A 121 -9.40 -4.33 -9.76
N GLU A 122 -8.44 -5.24 -9.67
CA GLU A 122 -7.03 -4.95 -9.49
C GLU A 122 -6.26 -5.45 -10.71
N LEU A 123 -5.48 -4.54 -11.30
CA LEU A 123 -4.63 -4.82 -12.44
C LEU A 123 -3.21 -4.37 -12.10
N ALA A 124 -2.22 -5.10 -12.60
CA ALA A 124 -0.86 -4.61 -12.61
C ALA A 124 -0.12 -5.05 -13.86
N GLY A 125 0.98 -4.36 -14.11
CA GLY A 125 1.85 -4.48 -15.27
C GLY A 125 1.17 -3.95 -16.53
N ILE A 126 0.38 -2.88 -16.41
CA ILE A 126 -0.23 -2.14 -17.54
C ILE A 126 0.80 -1.16 -18.13
N ASN A 127 0.81 -0.94 -19.44
CA ASN A 127 1.67 0.00 -20.17
C ASN A 127 3.18 -0.09 -19.85
N THR A 128 3.75 -1.28 -19.65
CA THR A 128 5.21 -1.45 -19.58
C THR A 128 5.79 -1.56 -21.00
N ASP A 129 6.97 -0.98 -21.27
CA ASP A 129 7.61 -0.96 -22.60
C ASP A 129 7.83 -2.35 -23.23
N THR A 130 7.69 -3.43 -22.45
CA THR A 130 7.79 -4.83 -22.89
C THR A 130 6.44 -5.46 -23.29
N GLN A 131 5.31 -4.75 -23.15
CA GLN A 131 3.97 -5.29 -23.34
C GLN A 131 3.66 -5.79 -24.75
N ALA A 132 4.16 -5.12 -25.78
CA ALA A 132 3.94 -5.54 -27.17
C ALA A 132 4.56 -6.91 -27.47
N LEU A 133 5.56 -7.35 -26.68
CA LEU A 133 6.20 -8.65 -26.79
C LEU A 133 5.60 -9.69 -25.84
N THR A 134 5.13 -9.30 -24.65
CA THR A 134 4.69 -10.25 -23.61
C THR A 134 3.24 -10.72 -23.76
N CYS A 135 2.35 -9.92 -24.37
CA CYS A 135 0.98 -10.33 -24.69
C CYS A 135 0.85 -10.90 -26.11
N PHE A 136 1.90 -11.44 -26.71
CA PHE A 136 1.83 -11.98 -28.07
C PHE A 136 1.11 -13.35 -28.12
N PRO A 137 0.19 -13.59 -29.09
CA PRO A 137 -0.32 -12.64 -30.08
C PRO A 137 -1.23 -11.59 -29.44
N TRP A 138 -0.96 -10.31 -29.72
CA TRP A 138 -1.70 -9.20 -29.12
C TRP A 138 -3.07 -9.03 -29.79
N ASP A 139 -4.13 -9.19 -29.01
CA ASP A 139 -5.47 -8.77 -29.39
C ASP A 139 -5.69 -7.30 -28.96
N SER A 140 -5.70 -6.39 -29.94
CA SER A 140 -5.94 -4.96 -29.70
C SER A 140 -7.29 -4.65 -29.02
N ASN A 141 -8.23 -5.59 -29.01
CA ASN A 141 -9.50 -5.46 -28.29
C ASN A 141 -9.39 -5.77 -26.79
N ARG A 142 -8.21 -6.21 -26.32
CA ARG A 142 -7.96 -6.57 -24.92
C ARG A 142 -6.98 -5.61 -24.25
N ILE A 143 -7.15 -5.42 -22.95
CA ILE A 143 -6.14 -4.77 -22.09
C ILE A 143 -5.05 -5.80 -21.81
N CYS A 144 -3.79 -5.48 -22.11
CA CYS A 144 -2.65 -6.31 -21.74
C CYS A 144 -2.16 -5.92 -20.34
N ALA A 145 -2.06 -6.89 -19.43
CA ALA A 145 -1.56 -6.68 -18.07
C ALA A 145 -0.81 -7.92 -17.55
N ALA A 146 0.07 -7.76 -16.57
CA ALA A 146 0.73 -8.90 -15.90
C ALA A 146 -0.30 -9.76 -15.16
N HIS A 147 -1.25 -9.11 -14.49
CA HIS A 147 -2.42 -9.73 -13.90
C HIS A 147 -3.62 -8.79 -13.98
N VAL A 148 -4.80 -9.40 -14.01
CA VAL A 148 -6.09 -8.74 -13.84
C VAL A 148 -6.94 -9.63 -12.96
N ARG A 149 -7.52 -9.08 -11.90
CA ARG A 149 -8.37 -9.83 -10.98
C ARG A 149 -9.54 -8.99 -10.50
N VAL A 150 -10.62 -9.66 -10.14
CA VAL A 150 -11.61 -9.13 -9.20
C VAL A 150 -11.20 -9.57 -7.79
N VAL A 151 -11.31 -8.68 -6.80
CA VAL A 151 -11.03 -9.02 -5.41
C VAL A 151 -12.12 -9.98 -4.92
N GLU A 152 -11.71 -11.14 -4.42
CA GLU A 152 -12.59 -12.25 -4.01
C GLU A 152 -12.33 -12.65 -2.57
N ASP A 153 -13.36 -13.23 -1.96
CA ASP A 153 -13.24 -13.91 -0.69
C ASP A 153 -12.40 -15.18 -0.88
N PRO A 154 -11.39 -15.46 -0.05
CA PRO A 154 -10.48 -16.56 -0.26
C PRO A 154 -11.09 -17.94 0.02
N LEU A 155 -12.24 -18.02 0.72
CA LEU A 155 -13.02 -19.25 0.92
C LEU A 155 -14.05 -19.46 -0.17
N GLU A 156 -14.93 -18.47 -0.35
CA GLU A 156 -16.09 -18.60 -1.23
C GLU A 156 -15.70 -18.43 -2.71
N LEU A 157 -14.55 -17.79 -2.96
CA LEU A 157 -14.08 -17.46 -4.31
C LEU A 157 -15.06 -16.56 -5.08
N GLU A 158 -15.87 -15.80 -4.34
CA GLU A 158 -16.85 -14.86 -4.86
C GLU A 158 -16.36 -13.42 -4.70
N PRO A 159 -16.70 -12.50 -5.62
CA PRO A 159 -16.33 -11.10 -5.52
C PRO A 159 -16.80 -10.45 -4.23
N VAL A 160 -15.91 -9.71 -3.57
CA VAL A 160 -16.22 -9.06 -2.29
C VAL A 160 -16.82 -7.67 -2.50
N ASN A 161 -17.65 -7.25 -1.55
CA ASN A 161 -18.00 -5.85 -1.41
C ASN A 161 -16.87 -5.12 -0.67
N TYR A 162 -16.12 -4.27 -1.37
CA TYR A 162 -14.96 -3.60 -0.79
C TYR A 162 -15.28 -2.69 0.40
N LEU A 163 -16.53 -2.23 0.53
CA LEU A 163 -16.95 -1.35 1.62
C LEU A 163 -17.08 -2.09 2.95
N THR A 164 -17.27 -3.41 2.90
CA THR A 164 -17.60 -4.23 4.08
C THR A 164 -16.66 -5.43 4.25
N TYR A 165 -15.69 -5.60 3.34
CA TYR A 165 -14.80 -6.76 3.36
C TYR A 165 -13.62 -6.53 4.30
N GLU A 166 -13.42 -7.45 5.24
CA GLU A 166 -12.36 -7.38 6.27
C GLU A 166 -11.31 -8.49 6.13
N GLY A 167 -11.48 -9.40 5.16
CA GLY A 167 -10.64 -10.57 4.98
C GLY A 167 -9.44 -10.35 4.07
N SER A 168 -8.73 -11.44 3.81
CA SER A 168 -7.52 -11.41 3.00
C SER A 168 -7.78 -11.43 1.49
N SER A 169 -6.95 -10.74 0.73
CA SER A 169 -6.87 -10.78 -0.72
C SER A 169 -5.55 -11.40 -1.17
N LYS A 170 -5.58 -12.16 -2.27
CA LYS A 170 -4.39 -12.86 -2.81
C LYS A 170 -3.49 -11.97 -3.68
N SER A 171 -3.76 -10.66 -3.75
CA SER A 171 -3.05 -9.75 -4.65
C SER A 171 -1.76 -9.17 -4.06
N ARG A 172 -1.61 -9.08 -2.74
CA ARG A 172 -0.51 -8.34 -2.07
C ARG A 172 0.15 -9.09 -0.92
N GLY A 173 1.36 -8.68 -0.54
CA GLY A 173 2.13 -9.19 0.62
C GLY A 173 1.33 -9.14 1.91
N VAL A 174 0.87 -7.93 2.21
CA VAL A 174 0.06 -7.62 3.39
C VAL A 174 -1.35 -8.20 3.36
N GLY A 175 -1.76 -8.88 2.30
CA GLY A 175 -3.05 -9.56 2.27
C GLY A 175 -4.29 -8.68 2.36
N ILE A 176 -4.22 -7.36 2.43
CA ILE A 176 -5.40 -6.48 2.32
C ILE A 176 -5.57 -5.97 0.88
N PRO A 177 -6.80 -5.72 0.40
CA PRO A 177 -7.02 -5.15 -0.93
C PRO A 177 -6.23 -3.85 -1.14
N MET A 178 -5.81 -3.55 -2.39
CA MET A 178 -5.02 -2.36 -2.73
C MET A 178 -5.67 -1.05 -2.24
N PHE A 179 -7.00 -0.99 -2.26
CA PHE A 179 -7.78 0.19 -1.88
C PHE A 179 -7.84 0.43 -0.36
N ALA A 180 -7.75 -0.61 0.47
CA ALA A 180 -8.04 -0.53 1.91
C ALA A 180 -7.07 0.36 2.73
N GLY A 181 -5.88 0.64 2.20
CA GLY A 181 -4.90 1.55 2.83
C GLY A 181 -4.64 2.82 2.02
N MET A 182 -5.37 3.06 0.93
CA MET A 182 -5.06 4.13 0.00
C MET A 182 -5.85 5.39 0.30
N VAL A 183 -5.17 6.54 0.38
CA VAL A 183 -5.85 7.82 0.60
C VAL A 183 -6.33 8.42 -0.72
N THR A 184 -7.58 8.85 -0.76
CA THR A 184 -8.20 9.53 -1.90
C THR A 184 -8.32 11.04 -1.67
N PRO A 185 -8.38 11.86 -2.74
CA PRO A 185 -8.68 13.28 -2.58
C PRO A 185 -10.07 13.53 -1.99
N ALA A 186 -11.02 12.62 -2.19
CA ALA A 186 -12.37 12.73 -1.65
C ALA A 186 -12.39 12.66 -0.10
N GLU A 187 -11.58 11.78 0.50
CA GLU A 187 -11.42 11.69 1.96
C GLU A 187 -10.81 12.98 2.53
N VAL A 188 -9.77 13.50 1.88
CA VAL A 188 -9.15 14.77 2.29
C VAL A 188 -10.13 15.95 2.15
N SER A 189 -10.92 15.99 1.08
CA SER A 189 -11.98 16.98 0.90
C SER A 189 -13.03 16.89 2.01
N ALA A 190 -13.43 15.67 2.38
CA ALA A 190 -14.34 15.38 3.49
C ALA A 190 -13.76 15.79 4.86
N GLY A 191 -12.43 15.94 4.96
CA GLY A 191 -11.74 16.51 6.10
C GLY A 191 -11.10 15.51 7.03
N GLU A 192 -11.08 14.22 6.67
CA GLU A 192 -10.55 13.15 7.51
C GLU A 192 -10.21 11.89 6.70
N ILE A 193 -9.24 11.14 7.20
CA ILE A 193 -8.88 9.81 6.69
C ILE A 193 -9.14 8.85 7.85
N ARG A 194 -10.07 7.92 7.67
CA ARG A 194 -10.58 7.05 8.76
C ARG A 194 -10.00 5.64 8.76
N HIS A 195 -8.76 5.49 8.31
CA HIS A 195 -8.08 4.21 8.19
C HIS A 195 -6.57 4.37 8.34
N ALA A 196 -5.87 3.26 8.52
CA ALA A 196 -4.40 3.27 8.50
C ALA A 196 -3.91 3.58 7.08
N ILE A 197 -2.93 4.46 6.95
CA ILE A 197 -2.36 4.78 5.63
C ILE A 197 -1.37 3.67 5.24
N GLY A 198 -1.61 3.05 4.08
CA GLY A 198 -0.71 2.07 3.49
C GLY A 198 0.60 2.73 3.08
N VAL A 199 1.72 2.13 3.45
CA VAL A 199 3.07 2.56 3.10
C VAL A 199 3.84 1.44 2.43
N GLY A 200 4.38 1.73 1.24
CA GLY A 200 5.43 0.91 0.64
C GLY A 200 6.78 1.26 1.29
N LEU A 201 7.55 0.25 1.68
CA LEU A 201 8.73 0.42 2.52
C LEU A 201 9.97 -0.24 1.88
N PHE A 202 11.12 0.42 1.96
CA PHE A 202 12.39 -0.10 1.43
C PHE A 202 12.92 -1.31 2.21
N ASN A 203 12.85 -1.25 3.54
CA ASN A 203 13.45 -2.23 4.45
C ASN A 203 12.42 -3.21 5.02
N THR A 204 11.49 -3.70 4.21
CA THR A 204 10.64 -4.84 4.60
C THR A 204 11.49 -6.08 4.92
N SER A 205 10.99 -6.96 5.78
CA SER A 205 11.67 -8.21 6.12
C SER A 205 11.89 -9.11 4.90
N PHE A 206 12.85 -10.02 5.00
CA PHE A 206 13.20 -11.00 3.96
C PHE A 206 13.82 -12.24 4.61
N GLY A 207 13.92 -13.33 3.84
CA GLY A 207 14.23 -14.68 4.32
C GLY A 207 15.57 -14.88 5.04
N PRO A 208 15.88 -16.08 5.55
CA PRO A 208 14.97 -17.23 5.61
C PRO A 208 13.79 -16.92 6.52
N GLU A 209 12.66 -17.57 6.25
CA GLU A 209 11.51 -17.49 7.13
C GLU A 209 11.83 -18.08 8.51
N CYS A 210 11.38 -17.39 9.56
CA CYS A 210 11.56 -17.87 10.92
C CYS A 210 10.77 -19.16 11.17
N THR A 211 11.42 -20.17 11.73
CA THR A 211 10.72 -21.32 12.31
C THR A 211 10.04 -20.93 13.62
N GLN A 212 9.05 -21.72 14.07
CA GLN A 212 8.38 -21.50 15.35
C GLN A 212 9.36 -21.46 16.54
N THR A 213 10.41 -22.28 16.52
CA THR A 213 11.45 -22.29 17.56
C THR A 213 12.19 -20.95 17.61
N GLN A 214 12.54 -20.39 16.45
CA GLN A 214 13.26 -19.12 16.35
C GLN A 214 12.40 -17.95 16.81
N ILE A 215 11.11 -17.96 16.45
CA ILE A 215 10.11 -17.01 16.96
C ILE A 215 10.05 -17.07 18.49
N ASN A 216 9.91 -18.26 19.07
CA ASN A 216 9.81 -18.44 20.52
C ASN A 216 11.09 -18.02 21.27
N ASN A 217 12.25 -18.10 20.61
CA ASN A 217 13.54 -17.66 21.15
C ASN A 217 13.80 -16.15 20.94
N GLY A 218 12.93 -15.42 20.24
CA GLY A 218 13.11 -14.01 19.95
C GLY A 218 14.17 -13.72 18.87
N GLU A 219 14.45 -14.67 17.99
CA GLU A 219 15.42 -14.53 16.88
C GLU A 219 14.83 -13.83 15.64
N GLU A 220 13.52 -13.54 15.68
CA GLU A 220 12.79 -12.83 14.64
C GLU A 220 13.37 -11.43 14.40
N GLY A 221 13.64 -11.14 13.13
CA GLY A 221 14.24 -9.89 12.72
C GLY A 221 15.71 -9.78 13.10
N ASP A 222 16.39 -10.87 13.51
CA ASP A 222 17.84 -10.90 13.72
C ASP A 222 18.52 -11.99 12.88
N LEU A 223 17.98 -13.22 12.90
CA LEU A 223 18.52 -14.35 12.12
C LEU A 223 17.63 -14.77 10.94
N CYS A 224 16.36 -14.36 10.98
CA CYS A 224 15.32 -14.74 10.04
C CYS A 224 14.29 -13.62 9.93
N GLY A 225 13.45 -13.66 8.90
CA GLY A 225 12.36 -12.71 8.68
C GLY A 225 10.99 -13.35 8.76
N THR A 226 9.96 -12.51 8.78
CA THR A 226 8.56 -12.91 8.74
C THR A 226 7.69 -11.78 8.16
N ALA A 227 6.39 -12.06 8.02
CA ALA A 227 5.34 -11.07 7.87
C ALA A 227 4.30 -11.28 8.97
N VAL A 228 3.69 -10.20 9.44
CA VAL A 228 2.79 -10.19 10.59
C VAL A 228 1.37 -9.85 10.16
N ALA A 229 0.38 -10.30 10.93
CA ALA A 229 -1.02 -9.98 10.68
C ALA A 229 -1.21 -8.45 10.49
N PRO A 230 -1.99 -7.99 9.49
CA PRO A 230 -2.89 -8.78 8.65
C PRO A 230 -2.23 -9.31 7.37
N ALA A 231 -0.91 -9.53 7.31
CA ALA A 231 -0.29 -10.12 6.12
C ALA A 231 -0.87 -11.50 5.76
N SER A 232 -0.92 -11.82 4.47
CA SER A 232 -1.36 -13.14 3.99
C SER A 232 -0.26 -13.97 3.34
N LYS A 233 0.91 -13.37 3.09
CA LYS A 233 2.12 -14.04 2.62
C LYS A 233 3.34 -13.31 3.17
N PHE A 234 4.45 -14.03 3.31
CA PHE A 234 5.76 -13.41 3.50
C PHE A 234 6.41 -13.18 2.14
N GLU A 235 6.38 -11.93 1.66
CA GLU A 235 7.05 -11.58 0.42
C GLU A 235 8.57 -11.67 0.66
N TRP A 236 9.28 -12.44 -0.17
CA TRP A 236 10.76 -12.66 -0.06
C TRP A 236 11.24 -13.71 0.97
N ALA A 237 10.40 -14.68 1.35
CA ALA A 237 10.76 -15.76 2.27
C ALA A 237 11.99 -16.60 1.87
N SER A 238 12.25 -16.77 0.57
CA SER A 238 13.32 -17.63 0.04
C SER A 238 14.55 -16.87 -0.45
N GLY A 239 14.61 -15.54 -0.31
CA GLY A 239 15.55 -14.71 -1.03
C GLY A 239 16.35 -13.76 -0.16
N SER A 240 17.60 -13.51 -0.57
CA SER A 240 18.28 -12.25 -0.26
C SER A 240 17.71 -11.15 -1.17
N ARG A 241 17.67 -9.91 -0.67
CA ARG A 241 17.27 -8.78 -1.51
C ARG A 241 18.43 -8.39 -2.43
N GLY A 242 18.18 -8.36 -3.75
CA GLY A 242 19.14 -7.87 -4.75
C GLY A 242 19.22 -6.34 -4.82
N GLY A 243 19.88 -5.78 -5.83
CA GLY A 243 19.75 -4.35 -6.17
C GLY A 243 20.10 -3.36 -5.03
N PRO A 244 19.34 -2.25 -4.86
CA PRO A 244 19.65 -1.20 -3.87
C PRO A 244 19.51 -1.67 -2.41
N TRP A 245 18.91 -2.84 -2.19
CA TRP A 245 18.73 -3.47 -0.88
C TRP A 245 19.97 -4.29 -0.43
N THR A 246 20.99 -4.40 -1.29
CA THR A 246 22.23 -5.11 -0.98
C THR A 246 22.88 -4.53 0.28
N GLY A 247 23.09 -5.37 1.30
CA GLY A 247 23.73 -4.98 2.56
C GLY A 247 22.74 -4.63 3.70
N LEU A 248 21.44 -4.63 3.43
CA LEU A 248 20.43 -4.59 4.48
C LEU A 248 20.49 -5.88 5.31
N ARG A 249 20.45 -5.75 6.64
CA ARG A 249 20.45 -6.87 7.58
C ARG A 249 19.08 -7.07 8.22
N HIS A 250 18.79 -8.27 8.73
CA HIS A 250 17.52 -8.57 9.40
C HIS A 250 17.19 -7.58 10.52
N ASP A 251 18.18 -7.24 11.34
CA ASP A 251 18.06 -6.30 12.47
C ASP A 251 17.73 -4.86 12.07
N GLN A 252 17.69 -4.58 10.76
CA GLN A 252 17.36 -3.29 10.16
C GLN A 252 16.01 -3.31 9.44
N THR A 253 15.29 -4.43 9.45
CA THR A 253 14.03 -4.59 8.70
C THR A 253 12.79 -4.40 9.57
N LEU A 254 11.63 -4.29 8.91
CA LEU A 254 10.31 -4.40 9.52
C LEU A 254 9.46 -5.44 8.77
N PRO A 255 8.70 -6.29 9.48
CA PRO A 255 7.75 -7.20 8.84
C PRO A 255 6.67 -6.46 8.06
N GLU A 256 6.26 -6.98 6.91
CA GLU A 256 5.03 -6.57 6.23
C GLU A 256 3.83 -6.79 7.17
N GLY A 257 2.83 -5.90 7.13
CA GLY A 257 1.70 -5.86 8.07
C GLY A 257 1.96 -5.08 9.36
N THR A 258 3.22 -4.72 9.65
CA THR A 258 3.55 -3.92 10.84
C THR A 258 2.79 -2.59 10.84
N ARG A 259 2.15 -2.26 11.98
CA ARG A 259 1.43 -1.00 12.18
C ARG A 259 2.20 -0.05 13.09
N ILE A 260 2.34 1.18 12.63
CA ILE A 260 3.12 2.22 13.30
C ILE A 260 2.20 3.42 13.51
N ARG A 261 2.26 4.06 14.67
CA ARG A 261 1.66 5.37 14.88
C ARG A 261 2.73 6.38 15.27
N ILE A 262 2.49 7.64 14.98
CA ILE A 262 3.21 8.75 15.63
C ILE A 262 2.39 9.20 16.83
N ASN A 263 3.04 9.43 17.96
CA ASN A 263 2.41 9.86 19.20
C ASN A 263 2.80 11.32 19.47
N VAL A 264 2.11 12.23 18.77
CA VAL A 264 2.35 13.67 18.85
C VAL A 264 1.02 14.39 19.09
N ASP A 265 1.08 15.58 19.70
CA ASP A 265 -0.10 16.41 19.94
C ASP A 265 -0.38 17.37 18.78
N ASP A 266 -1.51 18.09 18.86
CA ASP A 266 -1.89 19.07 17.84
C ASP A 266 -0.91 20.23 17.74
N ASN A 267 -0.27 20.62 18.84
CA ASN A 267 0.73 21.69 18.83
C ASN A 267 1.95 21.28 18.00
N TYR A 268 2.40 20.03 18.10
CA TYR A 268 3.47 19.50 17.26
C TYR A 268 3.11 19.58 15.77
N ILE A 269 1.89 19.17 15.42
CA ILE A 269 1.40 19.19 14.03
C ILE A 269 1.29 20.63 13.50
N ASP A 270 0.73 21.55 14.29
CA ASP A 270 0.60 22.96 13.90
C ASP A 270 1.97 23.65 13.78
N ASN A 271 2.93 23.32 14.66
CA ASN A 271 4.31 23.77 14.53
C ASN A 271 4.96 23.24 13.26
N PHE A 272 4.79 21.95 12.95
CA PHE A 272 5.28 21.37 11.70
C PHE A 272 4.70 22.09 10.46
N ILE A 273 3.38 22.33 10.43
CA ILE A 273 2.70 23.02 9.33
C ILE A 273 3.21 24.45 9.16
N SER A 274 3.35 25.18 10.27
CA SER A 274 3.80 26.58 10.24
C SER A 274 5.28 26.71 9.84
N GLN A 275 6.16 25.84 10.33
CA GLN A 275 7.58 25.80 9.95
C GLN A 275 7.80 25.55 8.45
N ASN A 276 6.91 24.77 7.84
CA ASN A 276 6.94 24.53 6.39
C ASN A 276 6.23 25.62 5.57
N GLY A 277 5.68 26.67 6.23
CA GLY A 277 5.00 27.77 5.56
C GLY A 277 3.71 27.35 4.84
N TYR A 278 3.12 26.22 5.23
CA TYR A 278 1.88 25.75 4.63
C TYR A 278 0.72 26.66 5.04
N THR A 279 -0.13 27.00 4.06
CA THR A 279 -1.32 27.85 4.28
C THR A 279 -2.53 27.27 3.54
N GLY A 280 -3.74 27.76 3.88
CA GLY A 280 -4.99 27.40 3.21
C GLY A 280 -5.22 25.89 3.12
N GLN A 281 -5.59 25.42 1.92
CA GLN A 281 -5.91 24.00 1.68
C GLN A 281 -4.71 23.08 1.88
N LYS A 282 -3.49 23.50 1.51
CA LYS A 282 -2.29 22.69 1.75
C LYS A 282 -2.05 22.44 3.24
N ALA A 283 -2.22 23.46 4.08
CA ALA A 283 -2.12 23.30 5.53
C ALA A 283 -3.19 22.37 6.09
N ARG A 284 -4.43 22.47 5.58
CA ARG A 284 -5.52 21.54 5.93
C ARG A 284 -5.16 20.10 5.55
N THR A 285 -4.69 19.87 4.33
CA THR A 285 -4.29 18.55 3.85
C THR A 285 -3.14 17.95 4.67
N ALA A 286 -2.09 18.72 4.94
CA ALA A 286 -0.98 18.28 5.81
C ALA A 286 -1.48 17.86 7.20
N ARG A 287 -2.39 18.64 7.80
CA ARG A 287 -3.00 18.32 9.10
C ARG A 287 -3.80 17.03 9.05
N ILE A 288 -4.62 16.82 8.02
CA ILE A 288 -5.45 15.62 7.86
C ILE A 288 -4.57 14.37 7.80
N PHE A 289 -3.52 14.38 6.98
CA PHE A 289 -2.56 13.27 6.91
C PHE A 289 -1.85 13.04 8.25
N ALA A 290 -1.35 14.11 8.89
CA ALA A 290 -0.65 13.98 10.18
C ALA A 290 -1.58 13.42 11.27
N ARG A 291 -2.83 13.88 11.35
CA ARG A 291 -3.84 13.35 12.27
C ARG A 291 -4.17 11.89 11.99
N ALA A 292 -4.31 11.50 10.73
CA ALA A 292 -4.53 10.10 10.38
C ALA A 292 -3.39 9.18 10.88
N MET A 293 -2.14 9.65 10.82
CA MET A 293 -0.99 8.90 11.36
C MET A 293 -0.98 8.82 12.90
N VAL A 294 -1.63 9.75 13.60
CA VAL A 294 -1.85 9.69 15.05
C VAL A 294 -3.02 8.77 15.38
N ASP A 295 -4.17 9.00 14.74
CA ASP A 295 -5.46 8.42 15.08
C ASP A 295 -5.62 6.98 14.58
N TYR A 296 -5.00 6.64 13.45
CA TYR A 296 -5.10 5.33 12.80
C TYR A 296 -3.73 4.72 12.45
N GLY A 297 -2.67 5.51 12.40
CA GLY A 297 -1.33 5.05 12.07
C GLY A 297 -1.10 4.81 10.59
N ILE A 298 0.06 4.23 10.30
CA ILE A 298 0.47 3.70 9.00
C ILE A 298 0.61 2.19 9.09
N ILE A 299 0.41 1.50 7.97
CA ILE A 299 0.61 0.06 7.86
C ILE A 299 1.58 -0.23 6.71
N ILE A 300 2.56 -1.10 6.96
CA ILE A 300 3.52 -1.51 5.94
C ILE A 300 2.86 -2.54 5.04
N VAL A 301 2.66 -2.19 3.77
CA VAL A 301 1.80 -2.96 2.87
C VAL A 301 2.52 -3.60 1.70
N ASP A 302 3.61 -2.99 1.21
CA ASP A 302 4.41 -3.54 0.13
C ASP A 302 5.90 -3.26 0.36
N THR A 303 6.73 -4.04 -0.34
CA THR A 303 8.14 -3.77 -0.53
C THR A 303 8.33 -2.72 -1.65
N GLY A 304 9.04 -1.63 -1.36
CA GLY A 304 9.30 -0.53 -2.30
C GLY A 304 10.79 -0.20 -2.46
N GLY A 305 11.10 0.69 -3.41
CA GLY A 305 12.45 1.24 -3.57
C GLY A 305 12.77 2.39 -2.60
N VAL A 306 11.75 3.05 -2.06
CA VAL A 306 11.81 4.13 -1.06
C VAL A 306 10.56 4.05 -0.18
N THR A 307 10.54 4.76 0.95
CA THR A 307 9.35 4.83 1.79
C THR A 307 8.36 5.86 1.29
N GLN A 308 7.13 5.42 1.07
CA GLN A 308 6.06 6.31 0.63
C GLN A 308 4.65 5.84 0.99
N MET A 309 3.78 6.82 1.21
CA MET A 309 2.36 6.61 1.41
C MET A 309 1.64 6.33 0.10
N GLN A 310 0.64 5.46 0.18
CA GLN A 310 -0.24 5.11 -0.93
C GLN A 310 -1.38 6.10 -1.01
N VAL A 311 -1.45 6.78 -2.15
CA VAL A 311 -2.51 7.73 -2.47
C VAL A 311 -3.03 7.44 -3.87
N ALA A 312 -4.27 7.87 -4.14
CA ALA A 312 -4.80 7.92 -5.49
C ALA A 312 -3.89 8.79 -6.36
N ALA A 313 -3.31 8.24 -7.42
CA ALA A 313 -2.41 8.99 -8.29
C ALA A 313 -3.16 10.11 -9.00
N GLY A 314 -2.65 11.34 -8.94
CA GLY A 314 -3.12 12.51 -9.67
C GLY A 314 -2.70 12.52 -11.15
N ILE A 315 -2.27 11.39 -11.70
CA ILE A 315 -2.08 11.23 -13.15
C ILE A 315 -3.45 11.10 -13.84
N ASN A 316 -4.44 10.50 -13.17
CA ASN A 316 -5.82 10.48 -13.63
C ASN A 316 -6.42 11.90 -13.50
N PRO A 317 -7.04 12.48 -14.56
CA PRO A 317 -7.63 13.81 -14.49
C PRO A 317 -8.62 14.04 -13.34
N SER A 318 -9.46 13.06 -12.99
CA SER A 318 -10.46 13.24 -11.92
C SER A 318 -9.81 13.34 -10.53
N THR A 319 -8.88 12.44 -10.21
CA THR A 319 -8.10 12.52 -8.96
C THR A 319 -7.19 13.73 -8.92
N ARG A 320 -6.62 14.16 -10.06
CA ARG A 320 -5.82 15.40 -10.17
C ARG A 320 -6.61 16.63 -9.75
N ALA A 321 -7.83 16.77 -10.25
CA ALA A 321 -8.70 17.89 -9.91
C ALA A 321 -9.00 17.90 -8.39
N GLY A 322 -9.33 16.75 -7.82
CA GLY A 322 -9.54 16.62 -6.38
C GLY A 322 -8.28 16.96 -5.55
N TRP A 323 -7.09 16.56 -6.00
CA TRP A 323 -5.85 16.95 -5.33
C TRP A 323 -5.58 18.45 -5.40
N ALA A 324 -5.86 19.08 -6.55
CA ALA A 324 -5.72 20.53 -6.71
C ALA A 324 -6.66 21.31 -5.78
N GLU A 325 -7.91 20.86 -5.60
CA GLU A 325 -8.85 21.44 -4.62
C GLU A 325 -8.33 21.34 -3.18
N ASN A 326 -7.55 20.30 -2.89
CA ASN A 326 -6.88 20.06 -1.62
C ASN A 326 -5.49 20.72 -1.52
N GLY A 327 -5.15 21.63 -2.45
CA GLY A 327 -3.91 22.42 -2.40
C GLY A 327 -2.65 21.65 -2.82
N ILE A 328 -2.81 20.53 -3.51
CA ILE A 328 -1.73 19.71 -4.07
C ILE A 328 -1.75 19.88 -5.59
N THR A 329 -0.78 20.61 -6.13
CA THR A 329 -0.80 21.10 -7.52
C THR A 329 0.49 20.84 -8.28
N SER A 330 1.55 20.36 -7.63
CA SER A 330 2.85 20.12 -8.24
C SER A 330 3.61 18.97 -7.59
N SER A 331 4.63 18.43 -8.27
CA SER A 331 5.53 17.42 -7.70
C SER A 331 6.30 17.89 -6.46
N ALA A 332 6.45 19.21 -6.25
CA ALA A 332 7.03 19.74 -5.02
C ALA A 332 6.20 19.34 -3.78
N ASP A 333 4.90 19.09 -3.96
CA ASP A 333 3.97 18.69 -2.90
C ASP A 333 4.19 17.24 -2.45
N ASP A 334 4.99 16.45 -3.19
CA ASP A 334 5.33 15.09 -2.77
C ASP A 334 6.08 15.04 -1.42
N LYS A 335 6.62 16.18 -1.02
CA LYS A 335 7.31 16.38 0.24
C LYS A 335 6.40 16.90 1.35
N LEU A 336 5.07 16.87 1.19
CA LEU A 336 4.10 17.44 2.13
C LEU A 336 4.38 17.10 3.60
N LEU A 337 4.81 15.87 3.91
CA LEU A 337 5.08 15.41 5.27
C LEU A 337 6.58 15.34 5.64
N SER A 338 7.45 15.89 4.79
CA SER A 338 8.91 15.85 5.03
C SER A 338 9.25 16.61 6.30
N GLY A 339 9.86 15.94 7.26
CA GLY A 339 10.22 16.52 8.56
C GLY A 339 9.15 16.36 9.65
N LEU A 340 7.96 15.83 9.34
CA LEU A 340 6.96 15.49 10.36
C LEU A 340 7.49 14.38 11.28
N ILE A 341 8.15 13.37 10.70
CA ILE A 341 8.89 12.36 11.45
C ILE A 341 10.36 12.76 11.47
N ASN A 342 10.88 13.03 12.65
CA ASN A 342 12.26 13.38 12.93
C ASN A 342 12.72 12.73 14.25
N GLU A 343 13.92 13.07 14.73
CA GLU A 343 14.49 12.47 15.95
C GLU A 343 13.67 12.73 17.22
N SER A 344 12.84 13.78 17.24
CA SER A 344 11.98 14.10 18.39
C SER A 344 10.57 13.52 18.29
N THR A 345 10.22 12.85 17.19
CA THR A 345 8.91 12.24 17.00
C THR A 345 8.84 10.94 17.80
N ASP A 346 7.86 10.82 18.71
CA ASP A 346 7.57 9.55 19.37
C ASP A 346 6.90 8.60 18.37
N ILE A 347 7.65 7.62 17.89
CA ILE A 347 7.18 6.59 16.96
C ILE A 347 6.91 5.32 17.75
N GLN A 348 5.71 4.78 17.61
CA GLN A 348 5.27 3.61 18.35
C GLN A 348 4.79 2.54 17.39
N VAL A 349 5.27 1.31 17.57
CA VAL A 349 4.79 0.16 16.82
C VAL A 349 3.70 -0.50 17.63
N LEU A 350 2.52 -0.60 17.02
CA LEU A 350 1.35 -1.21 17.63
C LEU A 350 1.53 -2.71 17.69
N ALA A 351 0.88 -3.34 18.67
CA ALA A 351 0.80 -4.78 18.74
C ALA A 351 0.22 -5.33 17.44
N THR A 352 0.62 -6.56 17.14
CA THR A 352 0.12 -7.27 15.98
C THR A 352 -1.29 -7.80 16.28
N PRO A 353 -2.29 -7.57 15.41
CA PRO A 353 -3.60 -8.19 15.55
C PRO A 353 -3.51 -9.72 15.38
N ILE A 354 -4.60 -10.41 15.65
CA ILE A 354 -4.72 -11.85 15.45
C ILE A 354 -5.56 -12.09 14.20
N ASN A 355 -4.97 -12.77 13.23
CA ASN A 355 -5.68 -13.32 12.09
C ASN A 355 -6.47 -14.56 12.50
N LYS A 356 -7.72 -14.63 12.07
CA LYS A 356 -8.51 -15.86 11.99
C LYS A 356 -8.19 -16.55 10.67
N CYS A 357 -7.21 -17.46 10.69
CA CYS A 357 -6.71 -18.10 9.49
C CYS A 357 -7.74 -19.09 8.91
N ILE A 358 -7.69 -19.30 7.59
CA ILE A 358 -8.59 -20.21 6.86
C ILE A 358 -8.46 -21.67 7.34
N ASP A 359 -7.29 -22.07 7.82
CA ASP A 359 -7.04 -23.39 8.39
C ASP A 359 -7.59 -23.56 9.82
N GLY A 360 -8.22 -22.52 10.37
CA GLY A 360 -8.81 -22.50 11.72
C GLY A 360 -7.82 -22.13 12.82
N VAL A 361 -6.58 -21.79 12.49
CA VAL A 361 -5.57 -21.37 13.47
C VAL A 361 -5.62 -19.86 13.69
N ASP A 362 -5.48 -19.43 14.94
CA ASP A 362 -5.26 -18.03 15.28
C ASP A 362 -3.76 -17.70 15.15
N SER A 363 -3.41 -16.65 14.41
CA SER A 363 -2.01 -16.29 14.20
C SER A 363 -1.76 -14.79 14.24
N LYS A 364 -0.66 -14.38 14.90
CA LYS A 364 -0.08 -13.04 14.75
C LYS A 364 0.83 -12.94 13.51
N TYR A 365 1.13 -14.06 12.87
CA TYR A 365 1.93 -14.12 11.65
C TYR A 365 1.03 -14.23 10.42
N TYR A 366 1.65 -14.07 9.25
CA TYR A 366 0.91 -14.12 8.02
C TYR A 366 0.20 -15.47 7.83
N CYS A 367 -1.01 -15.42 7.29
CA CYS A 367 -1.78 -16.58 6.83
C CYS A 367 -2.89 -16.07 5.93
N GLN A 368 -3.51 -16.90 5.09
CA GLN A 368 -4.79 -16.47 4.52
C GLN A 368 -5.83 -16.41 5.63
N TYR A 369 -6.57 -15.30 5.74
CA TYR A 369 -7.45 -15.02 6.87
C TYR A 369 -8.82 -14.51 6.41
N LEU A 370 -9.80 -14.66 7.31
CA LEU A 370 -11.17 -14.16 7.14
C LEU A 370 -11.37 -12.82 7.82
N THR A 371 -10.77 -12.66 8.99
CA THR A 371 -10.79 -11.42 9.78
C THR A 371 -9.45 -11.26 10.50
N SER A 372 -9.13 -10.02 10.84
CA SER A 372 -7.97 -9.68 11.66
C SER A 372 -8.42 -8.73 12.77
N THR A 373 -8.22 -9.12 14.03
CA THR A 373 -8.75 -8.38 15.18
C THR A 373 -7.70 -8.19 16.25
N TYR A 374 -7.71 -7.05 16.92
CA TYR A 374 -6.95 -6.85 18.15
C TYR A 374 -7.60 -7.63 19.30
N GLU A 375 -6.78 -8.17 20.20
CA GLU A 375 -7.31 -8.68 21.48
C GLU A 375 -7.98 -7.51 22.23
N PRO A 376 -9.17 -7.73 22.82
CA PRO A 376 -9.90 -6.70 23.56
C PRO A 376 -9.13 -6.07 24.71
#